data_AF-A0A9X3EMS5-F1
#
_entry.id   AF-A0A9X3EMS5-F1
#
_cell.length_a   1.000
_cell.length_b   1.000
_cell.length_c   1.000
_cell.angle_alpha   90.00
_cell.angle_beta   90.00
_cell.angle_gamma   90.00
#
_symmetry.space_group_name_H-M   'P 1'
#
loop_
_entity.id
_entity.type
_entity.pdbx_description
1 polymer ?
#
loop_
_entity_poly.entity_id
_entity_poly.type
_entity_poly.pdbx_seq_one_letter_code
_entity_poly.pdbx_strand_id
1 'polypeptide(L)' 'MTLAPDERGVINVVDDDHTPRREIFARLAALAGRPPPRWERPAGPAAIGKRVGNARLKTLLRVALRHPSHTPASP' A
#
# COMPACT_ATOMS: atom_id res chain seq x y z
N MET A 1 -26.39 14.84 -1.42
CA MET A 1 -25.31 15.34 -0.55
C MET A 1 -24.36 16.13 -1.41
N THR A 2 -24.27 17.45 -1.21
CA THR A 2 -23.37 18.31 -1.97
C THR A 2 -22.14 18.54 -1.12
N LEU A 3 -21.00 18.02 -1.57
CA LEU A 3 -19.71 18.20 -0.91
C LEU A 3 -19.31 19.68 -0.95
N ALA A 4 -18.86 20.21 0.19
CA ALA A 4 -18.31 21.55 0.33
C ALA A 4 -17.12 21.76 -0.62
N PRO A 5 -16.77 23.00 -1.01
CA PRO A 5 -15.72 23.26 -2.00
C PRO A 5 -14.35 22.64 -1.65
N ASP A 6 -14.06 22.52 -0.36
CA ASP A 6 -12.90 21.89 0.27
C ASP A 6 -12.95 20.34 0.27
N GLU A 7 -14.15 19.77 0.11
CA GLU A 7 -14.41 18.34 -0.08
C GLU A 7 -14.37 17.94 -1.58
N ARG A 8 -14.32 18.91 -2.51
CA ARG A 8 -14.02 18.65 -3.92
C ARG A 8 -12.51 18.55 -4.09
N GLY A 9 -12.01 17.35 -4.35
CA GLY A 9 -10.58 17.16 -4.58
C GLY A 9 -10.18 15.71 -4.81
N VAL A 10 -8.92 15.52 -5.23
CA VAL A 10 -8.33 14.20 -5.39
C VAL A 10 -8.03 13.61 -4.00
N ILE A 11 -8.54 12.40 -3.77
CA ILE A 11 -8.28 11.59 -2.58
C ILE A 11 -7.53 10.34 -3.02
N ASN A 12 -6.35 10.13 -2.43
CA ASN A 12 -5.59 8.91 -2.64
C ASN A 12 -6.20 7.78 -1.81
N VAL A 13 -6.60 6.70 -2.47
CA VAL A 13 -7.08 5.48 -1.83
C VAL A 13 -5.93 4.47 -1.83
N VAL A 14 -5.12 4.54 -0.78
CA VAL A 14 -3.95 3.68 -0.54
C VAL A 14 -3.87 3.37 0.96
N ASP A 15 -3.27 2.24 1.32
CA ASP A 15 -3.01 1.90 2.73
C ASP A 15 -1.82 2.71 3.30
N ASP A 16 -1.42 2.38 4.53
CA ASP A 16 -0.29 3.03 5.19
C ASP A 16 1.06 2.36 4.91
N ASP A 17 1.03 1.22 4.22
CA ASP A 17 2.18 0.33 4.07
C ASP A 17 2.78 0.43 2.67
N HIS A 18 3.87 1.18 2.56
CA HIS A 18 4.63 1.30 1.32
C HIS A 18 5.65 0.16 1.11
N THR A 19 5.37 -1.06 1.61
CA THR A 19 6.27 -2.21 1.43
C THR A 19 6.58 -2.40 -0.07
N PRO A 20 7.86 -2.52 -0.47
CA PRO A 20 8.23 -2.76 -1.85
C PRO A 20 7.60 -4.04 -2.40
N ARG A 21 7.18 -4.00 -3.67
CA ARG A 21 6.60 -5.15 -4.39
C ARG A 21 7.43 -6.43 -4.21
N ARG A 22 8.76 -6.33 -4.31
CA ARG A 22 9.66 -7.50 -4.21
C ARG A 22 9.55 -8.19 -2.84
N GLU A 23 9.40 -7.41 -1.78
CA GLU A 23 9.24 -7.93 -0.43
C GLU A 23 7.86 -8.58 -0.24
N ILE A 24 6.79 -7.98 -0.77
CA ILE A 24 5.44 -8.56 -0.74
C ILE A 24 5.46 -9.97 -1.37
N PHE A 25 6.02 -10.09 -2.58
CA PHE A 25 6.08 -11.38 -3.26
C PHE A 25 6.99 -12.40 -2.56
N ALA A 26 8.10 -11.94 -1.95
CA ALA A 26 8.94 -12.82 -1.13
C ALA A 26 8.17 -13.36 0.09
N ARG A 27 7.41 -12.50 0.79
CA ARG A 27 6.54 -12.91 1.92
C ARG A 27 5.46 -13.89 1.47
N LEU A 28 4.79 -13.63 0.35
CA LEU A 28 3.77 -14.53 -0.20
C LEU A 28 4.36 -15.90 -0.59
N ALA A 29 5.56 -15.93 -1.17
CA ALA A 29 6.24 -17.19 -1.49
C ALA A 29 6.58 -17.98 -0.22
N ALA A 30 7.08 -17.31 0.82
CA ALA A 30 7.37 -17.93 2.10
C ALA A 30 6.11 -18.52 2.77
N LEU A 31 5.00 -17.77 2.79
CA LEU A 31 3.71 -18.26 3.30
C LEU A 31 3.20 -19.49 2.54
N ALA A 32 3.53 -19.59 1.25
CA ALA A 32 3.16 -20.73 0.41
C ALA A 32 4.18 -21.89 0.45
N GLY A 33 5.24 -21.80 1.25
CA GLY A 33 6.31 -22.82 1.30
C GLY A 33 7.12 -22.91 0.00
N ARG A 34 7.21 -21.82 -0.77
CA ARG A 34 7.88 -21.74 -2.07
C ARG A 34 9.13 -20.86 -2.00
N PRO A 35 10.14 -21.10 -2.85
CA PRO A 35 11.27 -20.17 -2.96
C PRO A 35 10.82 -18.78 -3.44
N PRO A 36 11.51 -17.71 -3.04
CA PRO A 36 11.20 -16.36 -3.49
C PRO A 36 11.39 -16.24 -5.01
N PRO A 37 10.61 -15.37 -5.69
CA PRO A 37 10.74 -15.18 -7.13
C PRO A 37 12.08 -14.56 -7.50
N ARG A 38 12.65 -15.03 -8.61
CA ARG A 38 13.80 -14.39 -9.24
C ARG A 38 13.34 -13.21 -10.08
N TRP A 39 14.02 -12.07 -9.94
CA TRP A 39 13.75 -10.87 -10.74
C TRP A 39 14.76 -10.79 -11.88
N GLU A 40 14.27 -10.64 -13.12
CA GLU A 40 15.13 -10.55 -14.31
C GLU A 40 16.07 -9.34 -14.30
N ARG A 41 15.60 -8.23 -13.72
CA ARG A 41 16.36 -6.98 -13.61
C ARG A 41 16.76 -6.74 -12.16
N PRO A 42 17.96 -6.19 -11.88
CA PRO A 42 18.30 -5.73 -10.54
C PRO A 42 17.38 -4.59 -10.11
N ALA A 43 17.27 -4.37 -8.80
CA ALA A 43 16.58 -3.18 -8.29
C ALA A 43 17.46 -1.97 -8.63
N GLY A 44 16.97 -1.08 -9.50
CA GLY A 44 17.60 0.20 -9.79
C GLY A 44 16.93 1.34 -9.01
N PRO A 45 17.43 2.59 -9.12
CA PRO A 45 16.83 3.76 -8.49
C PRO A 45 15.35 3.95 -8.85
N ALA A 46 14.97 3.63 -10.09
CA ALA A 46 13.58 3.67 -10.56
C ALA A 46 12.68 2.55 -9.99
N ALA A 47 13.26 1.53 -9.36
CA ALA A 47 12.50 0.46 -8.68
C ALA A 47 12.01 0.89 -7.29
N ILE A 48 12.55 1.99 -6.75
CA ILE A 48 12.05 2.67 -5.57
C ILE A 48 10.86 3.51 -6.05
N GLY A 49 9.68 2.91 -6.09
CA GLY A 49 8.46 3.63 -6.49
C GLY A 49 8.18 4.86 -5.62
N LYS A 50 7.10 5.57 -5.93
CA LYS A 50 6.63 6.68 -5.08
C LYS A 50 5.99 6.19 -3.78
N ARG A 51 6.11 6.99 -2.72
CA ARG A 51 5.28 6.87 -1.51
C ARG A 51 4.12 7.85 -1.61
N VAL A 52 2.90 7.36 -1.43
CA VAL A 52 1.67 8.17 -1.56
C VAL A 52 0.96 8.16 -0.22
N GLY A 53 0.67 9.35 0.32
CA GLY A 53 -0.08 9.50 1.56
C GLY A 53 -1.59 9.45 1.36
N ASN A 54 -2.30 8.95 2.38
CA ASN A 54 -3.76 8.83 2.44
C ASN A 54 -4.39 9.79 3.48
N ALA A 55 -3.69 10.84 3.91
CA ALA A 55 -4.16 11.72 4.99
C ALA A 55 -5.59 12.27 4.76
N ARG A 56 -5.92 12.69 3.52
CA ARG A 56 -7.27 13.17 3.17
C ARG A 56 -8.35 12.08 3.29
N LEU A 57 -8.02 10.83 2.98
CA LEU A 57 -8.93 9.70 3.15
C LEU A 57 -9.31 9.54 4.63
N LYS A 58 -8.32 9.68 5.53
CA LYS A 58 -8.52 9.55 6.97
C LYS A 58 -9.19 10.77 7.60
N THR A 59 -8.81 11.99 7.21
CA THR A 59 -9.30 13.21 7.87
C THR A 59 -10.65 13.67 7.32
N LEU A 60 -10.83 13.66 6.00
CA LEU A 60 -12.06 14.16 5.37
C LEU A 60 -13.16 13.09 5.37
N LEU A 61 -12.82 11.86 4.98
CA LEU A 61 -13.79 10.77 4.89
C LEU A 61 -13.87 9.90 6.15
N ARG A 62 -13.04 10.19 7.16
CA ARG A 62 -13.02 9.48 8.47
C ARG A 62 -12.87 7.96 8.33
N VAL A 63 -12.16 7.51 7.29
CA VAL A 63 -11.95 6.08 7.02
C VAL A 63 -10.94 5.51 8.00
N ALA A 64 -11.35 4.47 8.73
CA ALA A 64 -10.46 3.58 9.45
C ALA A 64 -10.16 2.34 8.59
N LEU A 65 -8.87 2.09 8.30
CA LEU A 65 -8.47 0.98 7.46
C LEU A 65 -8.61 -0.35 8.22
N ARG A 66 -9.33 -1.31 7.64
CA ARG A 66 -9.40 -2.69 8.18
C ARG A 66 -8.05 -3.42 8.08
N HIS A 67 -7.29 -3.10 7.05
CA HIS A 67 -5.98 -3.71 6.75
C HIS A 67 -4.98 -2.59 6.48
N PRO A 68 -4.40 -1.95 7.52
CA PRO A 68 -3.47 -0.84 7.33
C PRO A 68 -2.08 -1.29 6.85
N SER A 69 -1.79 -2.60 6.88
CA SER A 69 -0.53 -3.17 6.41
C SER A 69 -0.73 -4.49 5.66
N HIS A 70 0.28 -4.90 4.90
CA HIS A 70 0.30 -6.16 4.18
C HIS A 70 0.57 -7.37 5.08
N THR A 71 0.94 -7.14 6.34
CA THR A 71 1.06 -8.23 7.32
C THR A 71 -0.36 -8.61 7.74
N PRO A 72 -0.80 -9.87 7.55
CA PRO A 72 -2.07 -10.30 8.09
C PRO A 72 -2.07 -10.08 9.61
N ALA A 73 -3.16 -9.56 10.16
CA ALA A 73 -3.35 -9.59 11.60
C ALA A 73 -3.20 -11.04 12.06
N SER A 74 -2.40 -11.28 13.10
CA SER A 74 -2.38 -12.61 13.73
C SER A 74 -3.81 -13.03 14.03
N PRO A 75 -4.18 -14.30 13.76
CA PRO A 75 -5.51 -14.82 14.05
C PRO A 75 -5.86 -14.69 15.54
#